data_AF-A0A6B0DHS7-F1
#
_entry.id   AF-A0A6B0DHS7-F1
#
_cell.length_a   1.000
_cell.length_b   1.000
_cell.length_c   1.000
_cell.angle_alpha   90.00
_cell.angle_beta   90.00
_cell.angle_gamma   90.00
#
_symmetry.space_group_name_H-M   'P 1'
#
loop_
_entity.id
_entity.type
_entity.pdbx_description
1 polymer ?
#
loop_
_entity_poly.entity_id
_entity_poly.type
_entity_poly.pdbx_seq_one_letter_code
_entity_poly.pdbx_strand_id
1 'polypeptide(L)'
;MRGSHLPLTTKTVSLILSGKKRAMIFRQPKYPIGHVFMLNDAFSDRKFYYIFYEIRIAEREELPNYYEDLVIDPESQDWIDYMKSTDTFYIYFFKEIKRSEKGKVIRTEEYIEPIKQAEPTDF
;
A
#
# COMPACT_ATOMS: atom_id res chain seq x y z
N MET A 1 -18.53 12.85 2.60
CA MET A 1 -17.70 11.63 2.47
C MET A 1 -16.38 11.88 3.21
N ARG A 2 -16.20 11.30 4.40
CA ARG A 2 -14.93 11.37 5.13
C ARG A 2 -13.92 10.50 4.38
N GLY A 3 -12.90 11.10 3.76
CA GLY A 3 -11.75 10.34 3.31
C GLY A 3 -11.12 9.70 4.54
N SER A 4 -11.06 8.38 4.58
CA SER A 4 -10.39 7.63 5.64
C SER A 4 -8.92 8.06 5.66
N HIS A 5 -8.53 8.79 6.70
CA HIS A 5 -7.13 9.14 6.94
C HIS A 5 -6.38 7.89 7.38
N LEU A 6 -5.38 7.48 6.61
CA LEU A 6 -4.37 6.53 7.08
C LEU A 6 -3.44 7.26 8.05
N PRO A 7 -3.33 6.84 9.31
CA PRO A 7 -2.39 7.45 10.25
C PRO A 7 -0.97 7.04 9.85
N LEU A 8 -0.30 7.87 9.07
CA LEU A 8 1.08 7.68 8.62
C LEU A 8 1.97 8.77 9.20
N THR A 9 3.21 8.41 9.52
CA THR A 9 4.22 9.40 9.92
C THR A 9 4.56 10.33 8.75
N THR A 10 4.98 11.55 9.04
CA THR A 10 5.45 12.51 8.02
C THR A 10 6.54 11.91 7.13
N LYS A 11 7.48 11.14 7.71
CA LYS A 11 8.53 10.43 6.97
C LYS A 11 7.94 9.45 5.96
N THR A 12 6.96 8.65 6.36
CA THR A 12 6.29 7.69 5.47
C THR A 12 5.57 8.42 4.33
N VAL A 13 4.86 9.50 4.64
CA VAL A 13 4.17 10.32 3.64
C VAL A 13 5.16 10.87 2.60
N SER A 14 6.27 11.47 3.03
CA SER A 14 7.30 11.99 2.11
C SER A 14 7.90 10.89 1.22
N LEU A 15 8.11 9.68 1.73
CA LEU A 15 8.60 8.55 0.93
C LEU A 15 7.58 8.11 -0.14
N ILE A 16 6.29 8.15 0.18
CA ILE A 16 5.22 7.83 -0.78
C ILE A 16 5.13 8.93 -1.86
N LEU A 17 5.11 10.20 -1.46
CA LEU A 17 4.99 11.33 -2.38
C LEU A 17 6.20 11.47 -3.32
N SER A 18 7.39 11.05 -2.87
CA SER A 18 8.60 11.00 -3.71
C SER A 18 8.68 9.76 -4.60
N GLY A 19 7.70 8.85 -4.53
CA GLY A 19 7.68 7.60 -5.31
C GLY A 19 8.67 6.52 -4.82
N LYS A 20 9.43 6.80 -3.76
CA LYS A 20 10.41 5.84 -3.19
C LYS A 20 9.71 4.65 -2.53
N LYS A 21 8.59 4.89 -1.85
CA LYS A 21 7.75 3.84 -1.27
C LYS A 21 6.57 3.58 -2.18
N ARG A 22 6.40 2.32 -2.60
CA ARG A 22 5.36 1.88 -3.55
C ARG A 22 4.33 0.92 -2.93
N ALA A 23 4.66 0.35 -1.77
CA ALA A 23 3.78 -0.56 -1.05
C ALA A 23 3.75 -0.32 0.47
N MET A 24 2.70 -0.83 1.12
CA MET A 24 2.60 -0.94 2.58
C MET A 24 2.46 -2.40 3.01
N ILE A 25 2.86 -2.72 4.23
CA ILE A 25 2.82 -4.08 4.76
C ILE A 25 2.00 -4.13 6.05
N PHE A 26 1.18 -5.18 6.18
CA PHE A 26 0.38 -5.45 7.37
C PHE A 26 0.43 -6.94 7.73
N ARG A 27 0.38 -7.26 9.02
CA ARG A 27 0.30 -8.65 9.54
C ARG A 27 -1.08 -9.30 9.37
N GLN A 28 -2.07 -8.54 8.93
CA GLN A 28 -3.46 -8.99 8.73
C GLN A 28 -4.12 -8.15 7.63
N PRO A 29 -5.21 -8.64 7.01
CA PRO A 29 -5.98 -7.84 6.05
C PRO A 29 -6.47 -6.55 6.71
N LYS A 30 -6.29 -5.41 6.04
CA LYS A 30 -6.68 -4.08 6.55
C LYS A 30 -7.63 -3.33 5.63
N TYR A 31 -7.45 -3.45 4.32
CA TYR A 31 -8.19 -2.65 3.33
C TYR A 31 -8.62 -3.52 2.15
N PRO A 32 -9.74 -3.22 1.48
CA PRO A 32 -10.08 -3.85 0.22
C PRO A 32 -9.25 -3.27 -0.95
N ILE A 33 -9.11 -4.05 -2.03
CA ILE A 33 -8.66 -3.52 -3.33
C ILE A 33 -9.61 -2.38 -3.74
N GLY A 34 -9.05 -1.33 -4.31
CA GLY A 34 -9.77 -0.14 -4.70
C GLY A 34 -9.97 0.88 -3.57
N HIS A 35 -9.52 0.59 -2.35
CA HIS A 35 -9.55 1.56 -1.26
C HIS A 35 -8.74 2.80 -1.62
N VAL A 36 -9.41 3.96 -1.57
CA VAL A 36 -8.79 5.26 -1.84
C VAL A 36 -8.44 5.94 -0.53
N PHE A 37 -7.22 6.43 -0.44
CA PHE A 37 -6.73 7.22 0.69
C PHE A 37 -6.12 8.53 0.23
N MET A 38 -6.06 9.49 1.15
CA MET A 38 -5.55 10.83 0.90
C MET A 38 -4.30 11.05 1.74
N LEU A 39 -3.25 11.59 1.10
CA LEU A 39 -2.05 12.06 1.75
C LEU A 39 -1.98 13.59 1.64
N ASN A 40 -1.60 14.22 2.75
CA ASN A 40 -1.33 15.65 2.80
C ASN A 40 0.18 15.80 2.90
N ASP A 41 0.76 16.61 2.00
CA ASP A 41 2.14 17.03 2.19
C ASP A 41 2.21 17.98 3.40
N ALA A 42 3.16 17.77 4.29
CA ALA A 42 3.34 18.63 5.46
C ALA A 42 3.75 20.06 5.07
N PHE A 43 4.27 20.24 3.86
CA PHE A 43 4.77 21.52 3.35
C PHE A 43 3.85 22.15 2.28
N SER A 44 2.72 21.53 1.96
CA SER A 44 1.81 22.01 0.91
C SER A 44 0.34 21.76 1.25
N ASP A 45 -0.53 22.71 0.92
CA ASP A 45 -1.99 22.54 0.98
C ASP A 45 -2.52 21.54 -0.08
N ARG A 46 -1.65 21.01 -0.93
CA ARG A 46 -2.01 20.06 -1.96
C ARG A 46 -2.37 18.70 -1.37
N LYS A 47 -3.51 18.18 -1.82
CA LYS A 47 -4.01 16.84 -1.48
C LYS A 47 -3.62 15.87 -2.58
N PHE A 48 -2.99 14.77 -2.19
CA PHE A 48 -2.66 13.66 -3.09
C PHE A 48 -3.56 12.48 -2.79
N TYR A 49 -4.07 11.84 -3.83
CA TYR A 49 -5.00 10.72 -3.70
C TYR A 49 -4.34 9.47 -4.25
N TYR A 50 -4.45 8.37 -3.51
CA TYR A 50 -3.88 7.09 -3.87
C TYR A 50 -4.94 6.00 -3.76
N ILE A 51 -4.75 4.92 -4.51
CA ILE A 51 -5.59 3.73 -4.48
C ILE A 51 -4.74 2.49 -4.24
N PHE A 52 -5.19 1.56 -3.40
CA PHE A 52 -4.62 0.21 -3.43
C PHE A 52 -5.14 -0.54 -4.65
N TYR A 53 -4.25 -0.87 -5.59
CA TYR A 53 -4.64 -1.55 -6.83
C TYR A 53 -4.30 -3.04 -6.83
N GLU A 54 -3.40 -3.47 -5.94
CA GLU A 54 -2.97 -4.87 -5.83
C GLU A 54 -2.62 -5.18 -4.37
N ILE A 55 -2.99 -6.38 -3.93
CA ILE A 55 -2.63 -6.93 -2.63
C ILE A 55 -1.96 -8.27 -2.88
N ARG A 56 -0.72 -8.43 -2.42
CA ARG A 56 -0.02 -9.72 -2.41
C ARG A 56 0.03 -10.29 -1.02
N ILE A 57 -0.13 -11.60 -0.93
CA ILE A 57 0.15 -12.36 0.27
C ILE A 57 1.55 -12.91 0.09
N ALA A 58 2.43 -12.65 1.06
CA ALA A 58 3.82 -13.07 1.01
C ALA A 58 4.17 -13.77 2.32
N GLU A 59 4.85 -14.90 2.21
CA GLU A 59 5.51 -15.52 3.36
C GLU A 59 6.77 -14.74 3.73
N ARG A 60 7.25 -14.95 4.96
CA ARG A 60 8.43 -14.28 5.50
C ARG A 60 9.65 -14.39 4.58
N GLU A 61 9.86 -15.56 3.98
CA GLU A 61 10.99 -15.82 3.08
C GLU A 61 10.89 -15.07 1.75
N GLU A 62 9.69 -14.66 1.35
CA GLU A 62 9.44 -13.92 0.12
C GLU A 62 9.53 -12.40 0.32
N LEU A 63 9.52 -11.91 1.57
CA LEU A 63 9.61 -10.49 1.89
C LEU A 63 10.83 -9.75 1.32
N PRO A 64 12.04 -10.35 1.20
CA PRO A 64 13.17 -9.71 0.55
C PRO A 64 12.87 -9.22 -0.86
N ASN A 65 11.94 -9.86 -1.58
CA ASN A 65 11.52 -9.44 -2.93
C ASN A 65 10.78 -8.09 -2.94
N TYR A 66 10.36 -7.60 -1.77
CA TYR A 66 9.53 -6.40 -1.61
C TYR A 66 10.23 -5.30 -0.79
N TYR A 67 11.46 -5.50 -0.32
CA TYR A 67 12.15 -4.54 0.54
C TYR A 67 12.33 -3.17 -0.10
N GLU A 68 12.62 -3.13 -1.41
CA GLU A 68 12.71 -1.87 -2.16
C GLU A 68 11.37 -1.13 -2.18
N ASP A 69 10.28 -1.83 -2.52
CA ASP A 69 8.92 -1.26 -2.56
C ASP A 69 8.43 -0.74 -1.21
N LEU A 70 8.84 -1.44 -0.15
CA LEU A 70 8.45 -1.15 1.22
C LEU A 70 9.39 -0.13 1.88
N VAL A 71 10.57 0.13 1.32
CA VAL A 71 11.62 0.98 1.92
C VAL A 71 11.93 0.52 3.35
N ILE A 72 12.28 -0.76 3.47
CA ILE A 72 12.60 -1.41 4.74
C ILE A 72 14.11 -1.52 4.89
N ASP A 73 14.58 -1.22 6.10
CA ASP A 73 15.90 -1.62 6.56
C ASP A 73 15.76 -2.93 7.36
N PRO A 74 16.20 -4.09 6.82
CA PRO A 74 16.02 -5.38 7.47
C PRO A 74 16.84 -5.53 8.75
N GLU A 75 17.87 -4.69 8.95
CA GLU A 75 18.71 -4.70 10.14
C GLU A 75 18.14 -3.84 11.28
N SER A 76 17.09 -3.05 11.00
CA SER A 76 16.48 -2.19 12.01
C SER A 76 15.74 -2.99 13.08
N GLN A 77 15.90 -2.59 14.35
CA GLN A 77 15.21 -3.24 15.48
C GLN A 77 13.69 -3.18 15.33
N ASP A 78 13.15 -2.07 14.82
CA ASP A 78 11.72 -1.91 14.51
C ASP A 78 11.22 -2.96 13.52
N TRP A 79 12.01 -3.27 12.48
CA TRP A 79 11.66 -4.32 11.51
C TRP A 79 11.74 -5.70 12.15
N ILE A 80 12.80 -6.00 12.88
CA ILE A 80 12.95 -7.27 13.60
C ILE A 80 11.77 -7.49 14.55
N ASP A 81 11.36 -6.47 15.29
CA ASP A 81 10.19 -6.52 16.18
C ASP A 81 8.88 -6.58 15.40
N TYR A 82 8.80 -5.89 14.26
CA TYR A 82 7.67 -5.99 13.35
C TYR A 82 7.47 -7.41 12.82
N MET A 83 8.56 -8.14 12.61
CA MET A 83 8.55 -9.51 12.10
C MET A 83 8.24 -10.56 13.16
N LYS A 84 8.28 -10.23 14.45
CA LYS A 84 7.84 -11.14 15.50
C LYS A 84 6.35 -11.43 15.35
N SER A 85 5.92 -12.64 15.70
CA SER A 85 4.50 -13.09 15.83
C SER A 85 3.71 -13.40 14.55
N THR A 86 4.27 -13.30 13.34
CA THR A 86 3.54 -13.65 12.11
C THR A 86 4.49 -14.11 11.00
N ASP A 87 4.10 -15.12 10.22
CA ASP A 87 4.89 -15.62 9.08
C ASP A 87 4.30 -15.23 7.73
N THR A 88 3.04 -14.79 7.69
CA THR A 88 2.33 -14.35 6.49
C THR A 88 2.03 -12.86 6.55
N PHE A 89 2.29 -12.14 5.46
CA PHE A 89 2.14 -10.69 5.38
C PHE A 89 1.30 -10.29 4.18
N TYR A 90 0.62 -9.16 4.31
CA TYR A 90 -0.21 -8.58 3.27
C TYR A 90 0.44 -7.29 2.76
N ILE A 91 0.85 -7.31 1.50
CA ILE A 91 1.57 -6.23 0.83
C ILE A 91 0.62 -5.48 -0.09
N TYR A 92 0.36 -4.23 0.22
CA TYR A 92 -0.60 -3.36 -0.45
C TYR A 92 0.13 -2.40 -1.36
N PHE A 93 0.11 -2.66 -2.66
CA PHE A 93 0.64 -1.76 -3.67
C PHE A 93 -0.34 -0.62 -3.93
N PHE A 94 0.19 0.59 -4.02
CA PHE A 94 -0.62 1.77 -4.28
C PHE A 94 -0.11 2.57 -5.47
N LYS A 95 -1.02 3.33 -6.07
CA LYS A 95 -0.69 4.28 -7.15
C LYS A 95 -1.43 5.60 -6.94
N GLU A 96 -0.77 6.70 -7.30
CA GLU A 96 -1.40 8.01 -7.31
C GLU A 96 -2.53 8.02 -8.35
N ILE A 97 -3.64 8.66 -8.02
CA ILE A 97 -4.77 8.88 -8.92
C ILE A 97 -5.09 10.36 -9.02
N LYS A 98 -5.41 10.83 -10.23
CA LYS A 98 -5.94 12.18 -10.43
C LYS A 98 -7.43 12.19 -10.06
N ARG A 99 -7.85 13.10 -9.17
CA ARG A 99 -9.27 13.44 -9.03
C ARG A 99 -9.63 14.44 -10.12
N SER A 100 -10.64 14.16 -10.93
CA SER A 100 -11.27 15.21 -11.74
C SER A 100 -12.16 16.09 -10.87
N GLU A 101 -12.37 17.35 -11.28
CA GLU A 101 -13.08 18.40 -10.52
C GLU A 101 -14.53 18.08 -10.12
N LYS A 102 -15.11 16.94 -10.54
CA LYS A 102 -16.49 16.54 -10.21
C LYS A 102 -16.60 15.40 -9.21
N GLY A 103 -15.60 15.19 -8.35
CA GLY A 103 -15.67 14.21 -7.26
C GLY A 103 -15.77 12.75 -7.69
N LYS A 104 -15.73 12.47 -9.00
CA LYS A 104 -15.61 11.12 -9.54
C LYS A 104 -14.14 10.73 -9.50
N VAL A 105 -13.82 9.74 -8.66
CA VAL A 105 -12.59 8.96 -8.76
C VAL A 105 -12.54 8.46 -10.20
N ILE A 106 -11.50 8.84 -10.95
CA ILE A 106 -11.22 8.21 -12.24
C ILE A 106 -10.90 6.76 -11.90
N ARG A 107 -11.85 5.86 -12.10
CA ARG A 107 -11.58 4.43 -12.06
C ARG A 107 -10.50 4.20 -13.09
N THR A 108 -9.32 3.80 -12.63
CA THR A 108 -8.23 3.34 -13.49
C THR A 108 -8.59 1.94 -13.98
N GLU A 109 -9.67 1.84 -14.76
CA GLU A 109 -10.08 0.62 -15.47
C GLU A 109 -9.14 0.31 -16.65
N GLU A 110 -8.14 1.15 -16.94
CA GLU A 110 -7.18 0.95 -18.03
C GLU A 110 -5.94 0.11 -17.68
N TYR A 111 -5.72 -0.32 -16.42
CA TYR A 111 -4.52 -1.10 -16.06
C TYR A 111 -4.79 -2.13 -14.95
N ILE A 112 -5.86 -2.89 -15.07
CA ILE A 112 -6.03 -4.11 -14.27
C ILE A 112 -6.32 -5.22 -15.27
N GLU A 113 -5.26 -5.86 -15.80
CA GLU A 113 -5.46 -7.22 -16.31
C GLU A 113 -6.05 -8.05 -15.16
N PRO A 114 -7.10 -8.85 -15.42
CA PRO A 114 -7.71 -9.65 -14.37
C PRO A 114 -6.64 -10.55 -13.75
N ILE A 115 -6.36 -10.31 -12.46
CA ILE A 115 -5.54 -11.19 -11.63
C ILE A 115 -6.19 -12.57 -11.76
N LYS A 116 -5.46 -13.54 -12.32
CA LYS A 116 -5.87 -14.95 -12.28
C LYS A 116 -6.05 -15.30 -10.81
N GLN A 117 -7.29 -15.47 -10.37
CA GLN A 117 -7.58 -16.07 -9.08
C GLN A 117 -6.95 -17.46 -9.10
N ALA A 118 -6.01 -17.72 -8.20
CA ALA A 118 -5.61 -19.10 -7.94
C ALA A 118 -6.84 -19.79 -7.33
N GLU A 119 -7.31 -20.84 -7.99
CA GLU A 119 -8.35 -21.69 -7.43
C GLU A 119 -7.84 -22.29 -6.11
N PRO A 120 -8.69 -22.37 -5.06
CA PRO A 120 -8.30 -23.04 -3.84
C PRO A 120 -8.06 -24.52 -4.15
N THR A 121 -6.85 -25.00 -3.89
CA THR A 121 -6.55 -26.43 -3.94
C THR A 121 -7.19 -27.09 -2.73
N ASP A 122 -8.14 -27.99 -2.96
CA ASP A 122 -8.72 -28.85 -1.92
C ASP A 122 -7.63 -29.79 -1.37
N PHE A 123 -7.28 -29.62 -0.10
CA PHE A 123 -6.50 -30.60 0.69
C PHE A 123 -7.24 -30.93 1.98
#